data_AF-K1WNT9-F1
#
_entry.id   AF-K1WNT9-F1
#
_cell.length_a   1.000
_cell.length_b   1.000
_cell.length_c   1.000
_cell.angle_alpha   90.00
_cell.angle_beta   90.00
_cell.angle_gamma   90.00
#
_symmetry.space_group_name_H-M   'P 1'
#
loop_
_entity.id
_entity.type
_entity.pdbx_description
1 polymer ?
#
loop_
_entity_poly.entity_id
_entity_poly.type
_entity_poly.pdbx_seq_one_letter_code
_entity_poly.pdbx_strand_id
1 'polypeptide(L)'
;MESPTKDDAATTDTDPLPRLVHIGEIEFHLGEVTIGRETPRGTFLFCPITGGHFTTVFPLPSGFGIHHSTATTGLRAEILPGGGDYPLIHDGERAELNVSVVAKSLINNNNNNNNNNNNNNNNNNNNSDGDKNARDIFRITSFGVCEWNDLVFDMMGQAAGARSTQLGEVNAWQVFRFNTDSREYAWLNWACVIGQERLLYEDGMMAKTQMKLFQFLVR
;
A
#
# COMPACT_ATOMS: atom_id res chain seq x y z
N MET A 1 40.82 -4.14 -55.11
CA MET A 1 40.81 -4.26 -53.64
C MET A 1 39.62 -3.46 -53.17
N GLU A 2 38.48 -4.13 -53.01
CA GLU A 2 37.27 -3.50 -52.46
C GLU A 2 37.44 -3.41 -50.94
N SER A 3 37.33 -2.19 -50.42
CA SER A 3 37.34 -1.88 -49.00
C SER A 3 36.10 -2.49 -48.33
N PRO A 4 36.23 -3.21 -47.20
CA PRO A 4 35.08 -3.80 -46.52
C PRO A 4 34.13 -2.70 -46.05
N THR A 5 32.86 -2.86 -46.43
CA THR A 5 31.74 -2.03 -46.00
C THR A 5 31.62 -2.08 -44.49
N LYS A 6 31.50 -0.89 -43.90
CA LYS A 6 31.28 -0.65 -42.48
C LYS A 6 30.01 -1.40 -42.07
N ASP A 7 30.15 -2.49 -41.33
CA ASP A 7 29.03 -3.19 -40.73
C ASP A 7 28.34 -2.23 -39.76
N ASP A 8 27.17 -1.74 -40.15
CA ASP A 8 26.20 -1.09 -39.28
C ASP A 8 25.69 -2.16 -38.31
N ALA A 9 26.44 -2.39 -37.24
CA ALA A 9 25.98 -3.15 -36.09
C ALA A 9 24.81 -2.38 -35.48
N ALA A 10 23.59 -2.69 -35.94
CA ALA A 10 22.36 -2.28 -35.32
C ALA A 10 22.38 -2.79 -33.88
N THR A 11 22.75 -1.91 -32.95
CA THR A 11 22.50 -2.11 -31.53
C THR A 11 20.99 -2.16 -31.40
N THR A 12 20.44 -3.37 -31.34
CA THR A 12 19.07 -3.60 -30.88
C THR A 12 19.05 -3.21 -29.41
N ASP A 13 18.95 -1.90 -29.17
CA ASP A 13 18.69 -1.34 -27.86
C ASP A 13 17.23 -1.69 -27.56
N THR A 14 17.03 -2.91 -27.07
CA THR A 14 15.71 -3.34 -26.63
C THR A 14 15.46 -2.61 -25.33
N ASP A 15 14.67 -1.54 -25.41
CA ASP A 15 14.20 -0.81 -24.22
C ASP A 15 13.80 -1.84 -23.16
N PRO A 16 14.45 -1.81 -21.98
CA PRO A 16 14.23 -2.84 -20.99
C PRO A 16 12.77 -2.82 -20.56
N LEU A 17 12.10 -3.97 -20.67
CA LEU A 17 10.71 -4.12 -20.26
C LEU A 17 10.53 -3.65 -18.81
N PRO A 18 9.40 -2.98 -18.49
CA PRO A 18 9.12 -2.55 -17.13
C PRO A 18 9.08 -3.76 -16.19
N ARG A 19 9.64 -3.58 -15.00
CA ARG A 19 9.68 -4.64 -13.97
C ARG A 19 8.82 -4.25 -12.79
N LEU A 20 8.09 -5.22 -12.27
CA LEU A 20 7.38 -5.10 -10.99
C LEU A 20 8.24 -5.66 -9.87
N VAL A 21 8.40 -4.89 -8.81
CA VAL A 21 9.11 -5.33 -7.61
C VAL A 21 8.20 -5.18 -6.41
N HIS A 22 8.04 -6.25 -5.66
CA HIS A 22 7.28 -6.25 -4.42
C HIS A 22 7.97 -5.33 -3.40
N ILE A 23 7.27 -4.30 -2.94
CA ILE A 23 7.81 -3.29 -2.01
C ILE A 23 7.18 -3.36 -0.63
N GLY A 24 6.09 -4.12 -0.44
CA GLY A 24 5.37 -4.08 0.82
C GLY A 24 3.96 -4.66 0.74
N GLU A 25 3.26 -4.60 1.87
CA GLU A 25 1.88 -5.02 2.00
C GLU A 25 1.08 -3.95 2.74
N ILE A 26 -0.19 -3.80 2.39
CA ILE A 26 -1.13 -2.93 3.08
C ILE A 26 -2.42 -3.70 3.35
N GLU A 27 -2.95 -3.56 4.55
CA GLU A 27 -4.21 -4.14 4.98
C GLU A 27 -5.09 -3.02 5.51
N PHE A 28 -6.36 -3.01 5.09
CA PHE A 28 -7.39 -2.14 5.64
C PHE A 28 -8.41 -2.98 6.39
N HIS A 29 -8.72 -2.57 7.61
CA HIS A 29 -9.85 -3.08 8.37
C HIS A 29 -11.08 -2.28 7.95
N LEU A 30 -12.13 -3.00 7.57
CA LEU A 30 -13.36 -2.42 7.05
C LEU A 30 -14.40 -2.37 8.16
N GLY A 31 -15.14 -1.26 8.20
CA GLY A 31 -16.34 -1.16 9.02
C GLY A 31 -17.60 -1.51 8.24
N GLU A 32 -18.76 -1.20 8.83
CA GLU A 32 -20.05 -1.45 8.21
C GLU A 32 -20.24 -0.61 6.94
N VAL A 33 -20.59 -1.26 5.84
CA VAL A 33 -20.79 -0.62 4.53
C VAL A 33 -22.10 0.14 4.53
N THR A 34 -22.06 1.40 4.09
CA THR A 34 -23.26 2.19 3.83
C THR A 34 -23.57 2.19 2.34
N ILE A 35 -24.78 1.76 1.97
CA ILE A 35 -25.24 1.80 0.57
C ILE A 35 -25.81 3.19 0.31
N GLY A 36 -25.22 3.88 -0.66
CA GLY A 36 -25.67 5.18 -1.13
C GLY A 36 -26.83 5.08 -2.12
N ARG A 37 -27.10 6.20 -2.80
CA ARG A 37 -28.16 6.27 -3.81
C ARG A 37 -27.68 5.67 -5.14
N GLU A 38 -28.58 4.97 -5.81
CA GLU A 38 -28.42 4.58 -7.21
C GLU A 38 -28.50 5.81 -8.13
N THR A 39 -27.58 5.88 -9.09
CA THR A 39 -27.50 6.94 -10.09
C THR A 39 -27.41 6.33 -11.49
N PRO A 40 -27.59 7.11 -12.56
CA PRO A 40 -27.35 6.60 -13.92
C PRO A 40 -25.93 6.09 -14.17
N ARG A 41 -24.96 6.42 -13.30
CA ARG A 41 -23.60 5.87 -13.38
C ARG A 41 -23.42 4.55 -12.64
N GLY A 42 -24.35 4.19 -11.76
CA GLY A 42 -24.21 3.05 -10.84
C GLY A 42 -24.59 3.37 -9.39
N THR A 43 -24.32 2.42 -8.51
CA THR A 43 -24.60 2.51 -7.07
C THR A 43 -23.35 2.92 -6.32
N PHE A 44 -23.45 4.02 -5.57
CA PHE A 44 -22.38 4.46 -4.68
C PHE A 44 -22.45 3.71 -3.36
N LEU A 45 -21.29 3.38 -2.80
CA LEU A 45 -21.15 2.84 -1.45
C LEU A 45 -20.11 3.64 -0.70
N PHE A 46 -20.15 3.51 0.62
CA PHE A 46 -19.10 3.96 1.50
C PHE A 46 -18.67 2.80 2.39
N CYS A 47 -17.40 2.42 2.27
CA CYS A 47 -16.77 1.39 3.08
C CYS A 47 -15.80 2.09 4.05
N PRO A 48 -16.21 2.36 5.30
CA PRO A 48 -15.34 3.03 6.27
C PRO A 48 -14.11 2.19 6.57
N ILE A 49 -12.94 2.81 6.64
CA ILE A 49 -11.71 2.14 7.07
C ILE A 49 -11.49 2.47 8.56
N THR A 50 -11.52 1.43 9.37
CA THR A 50 -11.47 1.53 10.84
C THR A 50 -10.07 1.31 11.39
N GLY A 51 -9.12 0.90 10.56
CA GLY A 51 -7.74 0.66 10.94
C GLY A 51 -7.00 -0.16 9.88
N GLY A 52 -5.89 -0.77 10.29
CA GLY A 52 -5.08 -1.62 9.44
C GLY A 52 -3.58 -1.38 9.59
N HIS A 53 -2.79 -1.89 8.67
CA HIS A 53 -1.35 -1.74 8.71
C HIS A 53 -0.75 -1.60 7.31
N PHE A 54 0.37 -0.90 7.23
CA PHE A 54 1.18 -0.75 6.03
C PHE A 54 2.62 -1.10 6.35
N THR A 55 3.21 -2.02 5.60
CA THR A 55 4.60 -2.43 5.77
C THR A 55 5.34 -2.35 4.45
N THR A 56 6.64 -2.01 4.50
CA THR A 56 7.52 -2.13 3.34
C THR A 56 8.62 -3.18 3.56
N VAL A 57 9.06 -3.80 2.48
CA VAL A 57 10.17 -4.76 2.48
C VAL A 57 11.47 -4.01 2.25
N PHE A 58 12.45 -4.23 3.13
CA PHE A 58 13.82 -3.69 2.99
C PHE A 58 14.87 -4.77 3.34
N PRO A 59 16.07 -4.70 2.75
CA PRO A 59 16.51 -3.72 1.74
C PRO A 59 15.81 -3.94 0.39
N LEU A 60 15.55 -2.85 -0.33
CA LEU A 60 15.03 -2.94 -1.69
C LEU A 60 16.13 -3.45 -2.65
N PRO A 61 15.78 -4.19 -3.72
CA PRO A 61 16.77 -4.75 -4.64
C PRO A 61 17.70 -3.69 -5.24
N SER A 62 18.96 -4.06 -5.50
CA SER A 62 19.96 -3.18 -6.12
C SER A 62 19.47 -2.60 -7.47
N GLY A 63 19.72 -1.31 -7.70
CA GLY A 63 19.26 -0.60 -8.91
C GLY A 63 17.87 0.05 -8.78
N PHE A 64 17.28 0.00 -7.59
CA PHE A 64 16.16 0.86 -7.25
C PHE A 64 16.62 2.32 -7.20
N GLY A 65 15.91 3.21 -7.90
CA GLY A 65 16.19 4.64 -8.03
C GLY A 65 16.01 5.46 -6.74
N ILE A 66 16.20 4.85 -5.57
CA ILE A 66 16.25 5.54 -4.29
C ILE A 66 17.63 6.16 -4.09
N HIS A 67 18.03 7.02 -5.01
CA HIS A 67 19.27 7.78 -4.89
C HIS A 67 19.25 8.70 -3.66
N HIS A 68 18.10 8.85 -3.00
CA HIS A 68 17.90 9.71 -1.83
C HIS A 68 17.23 9.04 -0.62
N SER A 69 17.04 7.71 -0.60
CA SER A 69 16.58 7.07 0.65
C SER A 69 17.69 7.03 1.65
N THR A 70 17.39 7.41 2.89
CA THR A 70 18.20 7.03 4.05
C THR A 70 17.65 5.79 4.76
N ALA A 71 16.58 5.17 4.23
CA ALA A 71 15.92 4.04 4.86
C ALA A 71 16.84 2.81 4.94
N THR A 72 17.07 2.34 6.16
CA THR A 72 17.87 1.13 6.43
C THR A 72 17.00 -0.03 6.91
N THR A 73 15.74 0.24 7.25
CA THR A 73 14.77 -0.77 7.71
C THR A 73 13.42 -0.59 7.02
N GLY A 74 12.61 -1.65 7.01
CA GLY A 74 11.27 -1.60 6.47
C GLY A 74 10.38 -0.66 7.27
N LEU A 75 9.56 0.13 6.57
CA LEU A 75 8.50 0.91 7.19
C LEU A 75 7.50 -0.04 7.82
N ARG A 76 7.06 0.30 9.03
CA ARG A 76 5.85 -0.25 9.64
C ARG A 76 4.99 0.93 10.03
N ALA A 77 3.77 0.98 9.54
CA ALA A 77 2.83 2.04 9.84
C ALA A 77 1.47 1.44 10.19
N GLU A 78 0.76 2.10 11.08
CA GLU A 78 -0.62 1.82 11.44
C GLU A 78 -1.53 2.71 10.60
N ILE A 79 -2.56 2.12 9.98
CA ILE A 79 -3.63 2.91 9.35
C ILE A 79 -4.51 3.45 10.46
N LEU A 80 -4.67 4.77 10.51
CA LEU A 80 -5.50 5.41 11.53
C LEU A 80 -6.99 5.20 11.19
N PRO A 81 -7.85 5.01 12.20
CA PRO A 81 -9.29 5.02 11.98
C PRO A 81 -9.73 6.34 11.33
N GLY A 82 -10.50 6.23 10.25
CA GLY A 82 -10.97 7.37 9.48
C GLY A 82 -10.63 7.27 7.99
N GLY A 83 -11.35 8.04 7.18
CA GLY A 83 -11.35 7.84 5.73
C GLY A 83 -12.18 6.62 5.33
N GLY A 84 -11.90 6.09 4.15
CA GLY A 84 -12.65 4.95 3.61
C GLY A 84 -12.40 4.74 2.14
N ASP A 85 -13.05 3.72 1.61
CA ASP A 85 -13.25 3.51 0.19
C ASP A 85 -14.64 4.04 -0.22
N TYR A 86 -14.72 4.60 -1.42
CA TYR A 86 -15.93 5.17 -2.00
C TYR A 86 -16.27 4.47 -3.32
N PRO A 87 -16.59 3.16 -3.31
CA PRO A 87 -16.75 2.46 -4.56
C PRO A 87 -18.02 2.89 -5.31
N LEU A 88 -17.91 2.87 -6.63
CA LEU A 88 -19.05 3.02 -7.55
C LEU A 88 -19.21 1.73 -8.34
N ILE A 89 -20.31 1.02 -8.09
CA ILE A 89 -20.63 -0.23 -8.79
C ILE A 89 -21.39 0.11 -10.07
N HIS A 90 -20.82 -0.28 -11.20
CA HIS A 90 -21.39 -0.18 -12.55
C HIS A 90 -22.09 -1.48 -12.92
N ASP A 91 -23.39 -1.39 -13.22
CA ASP A 91 -24.19 -2.47 -13.81
C ASP A 91 -24.08 -3.84 -13.11
N GLY A 92 -23.66 -3.84 -11.83
CA GLY A 92 -23.36 -5.03 -11.05
C GLY A 92 -22.02 -5.72 -11.36
N GLU A 93 -21.34 -5.42 -12.47
CA GLU A 93 -20.19 -6.23 -12.92
C GLU A 93 -18.83 -5.65 -12.50
N ARG A 94 -18.76 -4.36 -12.18
CA ARG A 94 -17.48 -3.69 -11.91
C ARG A 94 -17.62 -2.61 -10.86
N ALA A 95 -16.67 -2.54 -9.93
CA ALA A 95 -16.52 -1.41 -9.02
C ALA A 95 -15.33 -0.53 -9.41
N GLU A 96 -15.55 0.78 -9.55
CA GLU A 96 -14.50 1.79 -9.43
C GLU A 96 -14.14 1.94 -7.95
N LEU A 97 -12.88 1.75 -7.58
CA LEU A 97 -12.39 1.87 -6.20
C LEU A 97 -11.72 3.23 -6.00
N ASN A 98 -11.91 3.86 -4.85
CA ASN A 98 -11.33 5.15 -4.50
C ASN A 98 -11.09 5.23 -2.99
N VAL A 99 -9.88 4.89 -2.56
CA VAL A 99 -9.51 4.87 -1.15
C VAL A 99 -8.80 6.16 -0.77
N SER A 100 -9.11 6.69 0.41
CA SER A 100 -8.34 7.77 1.03
C SER A 100 -8.23 7.55 2.54
N VAL A 101 -7.00 7.36 3.02
CA VAL A 101 -6.70 7.11 4.43
C VAL A 101 -5.43 7.84 4.88
N VAL A 102 -5.19 7.83 6.19
CA VAL A 102 -3.96 8.32 6.80
C VAL A 102 -3.31 7.18 7.57
N ALA A 103 -1.99 7.06 7.45
CA ALA A 103 -1.19 6.12 8.20
C ALA A 103 -0.11 6.85 9.00
N LYS A 104 0.34 6.19 10.06
CA LYS A 104 1.32 6.73 11.01
C LYS A 104 2.41 5.71 11.26
N SER A 105 3.67 6.10 11.06
CA SER A 105 4.82 5.24 11.31
C SER A 105 4.85 4.78 12.77
N LEU A 106 5.14 3.49 12.94
CA LEU A 106 5.43 2.88 14.21
C LEU A 106 6.92 3.02 14.47
N ILE A 107 7.27 3.66 15.58
CA ILE A 107 8.66 3.78 16.00
C ILE A 107 9.19 2.36 16.21
N ASN A 108 10.19 1.98 15.41
CA ASN A 108 10.85 0.70 15.51
C ASN A 108 11.77 0.75 16.73
N ASN A 109 11.17 0.69 17.93
CA ASN A 109 11.85 0.86 19.20
C ASN A 109 12.59 -0.44 19.56
N ASN A 110 13.46 -0.89 18.66
CA ASN A 110 14.28 -2.09 18.82
C ASN A 110 15.52 -1.82 19.67
N ASN A 111 15.36 -0.99 20.70
CA ASN A 111 16.39 -0.75 21.70
C ASN A 111 16.19 -1.79 22.80
N ASN A 112 16.64 -3.02 22.52
CA ASN A 112 16.77 -4.07 23.52
C ASN A 112 17.88 -3.65 24.50
N ASN A 113 17.53 -2.71 25.38
CA ASN A 113 18.37 -2.17 26.41
C ASN A 113 18.58 -3.28 27.44
N ASN A 114 19.70 -3.97 27.31
CA ASN A 114 20.19 -4.96 28.25
C ASN A 114 20.21 -4.32 29.65
N ASN A 115 19.26 -4.75 30.48
CA ASN A 115 19.03 -4.25 31.84
C ASN A 115 20.24 -4.57 32.73
N ASN A 116 21.26 -3.71 32.72
CA ASN A 116 22.25 -3.67 33.79
C ASN A 116 21.86 -2.55 34.75
N ASN A 117 21.07 -2.94 35.75
CA ASN A 117 20.71 -2.17 36.92
C ASN A 117 21.97 -1.73 37.67
N ASN A 118 22.43 -0.50 37.46
CA ASN A 118 23.20 0.19 38.49
C ASN A 118 22.73 1.64 38.64
N ASN A 119 22.06 1.84 39.76
CA ASN A 119 21.47 3.05 40.26
C ASN A 119 22.54 4.12 40.51
N ASN A 120 22.54 5.22 39.75
CA ASN A 120 23.01 6.48 40.31
C ASN A 120 22.25 7.70 39.77
N ASN A 121 21.57 8.32 40.71
CA ASN A 121 20.72 9.49 40.64
C ASN A 121 21.56 10.75 40.47
N ASN A 122 21.57 11.40 39.29
CA ASN A 122 21.64 12.87 39.25
C ASN A 122 21.32 13.53 37.89
N ASN A 123 20.45 14.51 38.01
CA ASN A 123 20.37 15.78 37.29
C ASN A 123 19.68 15.89 35.91
N ASN A 124 18.48 16.45 36.06
CA ASN A 124 17.53 17.01 35.12
C ASN A 124 18.17 18.10 34.24
N ASN A 125 18.31 17.85 32.94
CA ASN A 125 18.50 18.92 31.97
C ASN A 125 17.59 18.69 30.76
N ASN A 126 16.49 19.45 30.75
CA ASN A 126 15.53 19.56 29.65
C ASN A 126 16.22 20.15 28.42
N ASN A 127 16.98 19.34 27.69
CA ASN A 127 17.34 19.67 26.33
C ASN A 127 16.18 19.19 25.45
N SER A 128 15.39 20.12 24.93
CA SER A 128 14.41 19.88 23.87
C SER A 128 15.13 19.55 22.56
N ASP A 129 15.99 18.53 22.57
CA ASP A 129 16.49 17.91 21.35
C ASP A 129 15.26 17.36 20.65
N GLY A 130 14.85 18.09 19.61
CA GLY A 130 13.61 17.93 18.86
C GLY A 130 13.26 16.47 18.71
N ASP A 131 12.03 16.17 19.13
CA ASP A 131 11.40 14.85 19.21
C ASP A 131 11.89 13.93 18.07
N LYS A 132 13.00 13.20 18.31
CA LYS A 132 13.56 12.21 17.36
C LYS A 132 12.60 11.02 17.17
N ASN A 133 11.47 11.07 17.85
CA ASN A 133 10.33 10.19 17.73
C ASN A 133 9.20 10.80 16.89
N ALA A 134 9.45 11.91 16.17
CA ALA A 134 8.48 12.47 15.24
C ALA A 134 7.97 11.36 14.33
N ARG A 135 6.72 10.96 14.56
CA ARG A 135 6.12 9.83 13.87
C ARG A 135 5.74 10.33 12.48
N ASP A 136 6.37 9.74 11.46
CA ASP A 136 6.04 10.05 10.08
C ASP A 136 4.56 9.81 9.80
N ILE A 137 3.94 10.75 9.10
CA ILE A 137 2.55 10.66 8.65
C ILE A 137 2.53 10.43 7.15
N PHE A 138 1.63 9.55 6.71
CA PHE A 138 1.43 9.22 5.31
C PHE A 138 -0.03 9.44 4.98
N ARG A 139 -0.32 10.31 4.02
CA ARG A 139 -1.62 10.30 3.36
C ARG A 139 -1.54 9.31 2.21
N ILE A 140 -2.40 8.30 2.25
CA ILE A 140 -2.44 7.24 1.25
C ILE A 140 -3.76 7.37 0.50
N THR A 141 -3.67 7.48 -0.81
CA THR A 141 -4.84 7.43 -1.69
C THR A 141 -4.63 6.34 -2.72
N SER A 142 -5.66 5.58 -3.04
CA SER A 142 -5.60 4.63 -4.15
C SER A 142 -6.83 4.76 -5.02
N PHE A 143 -6.66 4.41 -6.29
CA PHE A 143 -7.75 4.36 -7.27
C PHE A 143 -7.58 3.11 -8.10
N GLY A 144 -8.68 2.45 -8.42
CA GLY A 144 -8.58 1.16 -9.06
C GLY A 144 -9.90 0.63 -9.56
N VAL A 145 -9.87 -0.64 -9.92
CA VAL A 145 -11.02 -1.39 -10.41
C VAL A 145 -11.04 -2.75 -9.76
N CYS A 146 -12.23 -3.22 -9.43
CA CYS A 146 -12.49 -4.60 -9.05
C CYS A 146 -13.59 -5.14 -9.95
N GLU A 147 -13.33 -6.23 -10.65
CA GLU A 147 -14.40 -6.98 -11.31
C GLU A 147 -15.18 -7.75 -10.27
N TRP A 148 -16.49 -7.50 -10.25
CA TRP A 148 -17.42 -8.19 -9.38
C TRP A 148 -17.84 -9.49 -10.05
N ASN A 149 -17.41 -10.60 -9.48
CA ASN A 149 -17.90 -11.93 -9.82
C ASN A 149 -18.86 -12.42 -8.72
N ASP A 150 -19.53 -13.55 -8.97
CA ASP A 150 -20.50 -14.14 -8.03
C ASP A 150 -19.90 -14.31 -6.62
N LEU A 151 -18.60 -14.60 -6.50
CA LEU A 151 -17.91 -14.71 -5.21
C LEU A 151 -17.89 -13.37 -4.45
N VAL A 152 -17.56 -12.26 -5.11
CA VAL A 152 -17.56 -10.93 -4.49
C VAL A 152 -18.98 -10.54 -4.06
N PHE A 153 -19.97 -10.84 -4.88
CA PHE A 153 -21.39 -10.64 -4.53
C PHE A 153 -21.82 -11.46 -3.32
N ASP A 154 -21.46 -12.74 -3.28
CA ASP A 154 -21.78 -13.62 -2.15
C ASP A 154 -21.16 -13.08 -0.84
N MET A 155 -19.94 -12.54 -0.91
CA MET A 155 -19.27 -11.91 0.22
C MET A 155 -19.97 -10.62 0.68
N MET A 156 -20.48 -9.81 -0.26
CA MET A 156 -21.22 -8.59 0.05
C MET A 156 -22.62 -8.87 0.58
N GLY A 157 -23.30 -9.87 0.02
CA GLY A 157 -24.65 -10.31 0.39
C GLY A 157 -24.72 -11.21 1.61
N GLN A 158 -23.57 -11.50 2.24
CA GLN A 158 -23.44 -12.38 3.41
C GLN A 158 -24.04 -13.77 3.18
N ALA A 159 -23.88 -14.30 1.97
CA ALA A 159 -24.42 -15.60 1.60
C ALA A 159 -23.67 -16.74 2.32
N ALA A 160 -24.33 -17.89 2.48
CA ALA A 160 -23.76 -19.06 3.15
C ALA A 160 -22.47 -19.62 2.50
N GLY A 161 -22.14 -19.19 1.27
CA GLY A 161 -20.92 -19.56 0.53
C GLY A 161 -19.75 -18.58 0.69
N ALA A 162 -19.91 -17.46 1.39
CA ALA A 162 -18.88 -16.43 1.48
C ALA A 162 -17.63 -16.92 2.24
N ARG A 163 -16.44 -16.58 1.71
CA ARG A 163 -15.14 -16.92 2.31
C ARG A 163 -14.08 -15.88 1.95
N SER A 164 -12.95 -15.92 2.67
CA SER A 164 -11.76 -15.18 2.26
C SER A 164 -11.25 -15.67 0.89
N THR A 165 -10.70 -14.74 0.11
CA THR A 165 -10.14 -15.03 -1.21
C THR A 165 -8.62 -15.20 -1.17
N GLN A 166 -8.08 -15.89 -2.16
CA GLN A 166 -6.64 -15.92 -2.41
C GLN A 166 -6.21 -14.67 -3.22
N LEU A 167 -4.93 -14.32 -3.17
CA LEU A 167 -4.39 -13.25 -4.01
C LEU A 167 -4.51 -13.65 -5.48
N GLY A 168 -5.10 -12.76 -6.28
CA GLY A 168 -5.37 -12.99 -7.70
C GLY A 168 -6.63 -13.81 -8.01
N GLU A 169 -7.36 -14.27 -6.98
CA GLU A 169 -8.69 -14.86 -7.18
C GLU A 169 -9.74 -13.80 -7.51
N VAL A 170 -9.59 -12.61 -6.93
CA VAL A 170 -10.37 -11.43 -7.30
C VAL A 170 -9.54 -10.62 -8.29
N ASN A 171 -10.16 -10.22 -9.40
CA ASN A 171 -9.53 -9.35 -10.38
C ASN A 171 -9.66 -7.90 -9.91
N ALA A 172 -8.89 -7.56 -8.86
CA ALA A 172 -8.89 -6.25 -8.21
C ALA A 172 -7.47 -5.67 -8.18
N TRP A 173 -7.35 -4.47 -8.78
CA TRP A 173 -6.09 -3.76 -8.94
C TRP A 173 -6.28 -2.29 -8.61
N GLN A 174 -5.34 -1.75 -7.86
CA GLN A 174 -5.34 -0.34 -7.48
C GLN A 174 -3.97 0.28 -7.74
N VAL A 175 -3.95 1.55 -8.12
CA VAL A 175 -2.76 2.38 -8.15
C VAL A 175 -2.73 3.20 -6.86
N PHE A 176 -1.60 3.17 -6.16
CA PHE A 176 -1.39 3.87 -4.91
C PHE A 176 -0.59 5.15 -5.11
N ARG A 177 -0.96 6.19 -4.37
CA ARG A 177 -0.19 7.42 -4.18
C ARG A 177 0.00 7.65 -2.70
N PHE A 178 1.25 7.93 -2.34
CA PHE A 178 1.64 8.27 -0.98
C PHE A 178 2.04 9.75 -0.96
N ASN A 179 1.68 10.45 0.11
CA ASN A 179 2.20 11.77 0.41
C ASN A 179 2.71 11.78 1.84
N THR A 180 4.01 12.03 2.00
CA THR A 180 4.68 12.12 3.30
C THR A 180 5.76 13.19 3.27
N ASP A 181 6.03 13.80 4.42
CA ASP A 181 7.16 14.67 4.67
C ASP A 181 8.37 13.93 5.28
N SER A 182 8.23 12.62 5.54
CA SER A 182 9.32 11.75 5.99
C SER A 182 10.47 11.80 5.01
N ARG A 183 11.65 12.23 5.48
CA ARG A 183 12.87 12.19 4.67
C ARG A 183 13.31 10.77 4.36
N GLU A 184 13.11 9.86 5.32
CA GLU A 184 13.49 8.45 5.19
C GLU A 184 12.64 7.74 4.13
N TYR A 185 11.35 8.04 4.09
CA TYR A 185 10.39 7.40 3.20
C TYR A 185 9.90 8.30 2.04
N ALA A 186 10.57 9.43 1.78
CA ALA A 186 10.22 10.40 0.74
C ALA A 186 10.13 9.79 -0.66
N TRP A 187 10.81 8.66 -0.89
CA TRP A 187 10.76 7.95 -2.16
C TRP A 187 9.36 7.44 -2.52
N LEU A 188 8.50 7.16 -1.54
CA LEU A 188 7.11 6.73 -1.77
C LEU A 188 6.29 7.81 -2.49
N ASN A 189 6.64 9.09 -2.34
CA ASN A 189 5.97 10.20 -3.03
C ASN A 189 6.13 10.13 -4.57
N TRP A 190 7.17 9.43 -5.04
CA TRP A 190 7.55 9.38 -6.46
C TRP A 190 7.40 7.98 -7.06
N ALA A 191 7.07 6.97 -6.23
CA ALA A 191 6.91 5.61 -6.68
C ALA A 191 5.56 5.43 -7.40
N CYS A 192 5.59 4.83 -8.60
CA CYS A 192 4.39 4.30 -9.23
C CYS A 192 4.11 2.91 -8.63
N VAL A 193 3.15 2.84 -7.70
CA VAL A 193 2.84 1.63 -6.95
C VAL A 193 1.49 1.08 -7.37
N ILE A 194 1.43 -0.23 -7.62
CA ILE A 194 0.20 -0.98 -7.79
C ILE A 194 -0.02 -1.96 -6.65
N GLY A 195 -1.28 -2.15 -6.27
CA GLY A 195 -1.71 -3.18 -5.34
C GLY A 195 -2.46 -4.29 -6.04
N GLN A 196 -2.13 -5.53 -5.71
CA GLN A 196 -2.95 -6.69 -6.01
C GLN A 196 -3.71 -7.10 -4.75
N GLU A 197 -5.02 -7.17 -4.84
CA GLU A 197 -5.93 -7.30 -3.71
C GLU A 197 -6.41 -8.73 -3.44
N ARG A 198 -6.69 -9.02 -2.18
CA ARG A 198 -7.56 -10.10 -1.73
C ARG A 198 -8.54 -9.58 -0.68
N LEU A 199 -9.71 -10.19 -0.62
CA LEU A 199 -10.76 -9.86 0.33
C LEU A 199 -10.76 -10.89 1.45
N LEU A 200 -10.83 -10.44 2.70
CA LEU A 200 -10.86 -11.30 3.87
C LEU A 200 -12.23 -11.22 4.54
N TYR A 201 -12.77 -12.40 4.80
CA TYR A 201 -14.09 -12.61 5.37
C TYR A 201 -13.96 -13.17 6.78
N GLU A 202 -14.58 -12.50 7.74
CA GLU A 202 -14.55 -12.87 9.16
C GLU A 202 -15.97 -12.70 9.72
N ASP A 203 -16.41 -13.64 10.57
CA ASP A 203 -17.69 -13.59 11.28
C ASP A 203 -18.93 -13.30 10.42
N GLY A 204 -18.95 -13.80 9.18
CA GLY A 204 -20.10 -13.61 8.29
C GLY A 204 -20.14 -12.25 7.60
N MET A 205 -19.03 -11.51 7.55
CA MET A 205 -18.93 -10.27 6.80
C MET A 205 -17.55 -10.05 6.18
N MET A 206 -17.50 -9.24 5.13
CA MET A 206 -16.23 -8.75 4.59
C MET A 206 -15.57 -7.81 5.61
N ALA A 207 -14.50 -8.27 6.24
CA ALA A 207 -13.90 -7.59 7.38
C ALA A 207 -12.63 -6.82 7.02
N LYS A 208 -11.88 -7.29 6.01
CA LYS A 208 -10.60 -6.67 5.62
C LYS A 208 -10.37 -6.78 4.13
N THR A 209 -9.57 -5.87 3.62
CA THR A 209 -8.87 -6.03 2.34
C THR A 209 -7.38 -6.04 2.60
N GLN A 210 -6.66 -6.94 1.94
CA GLN A 210 -5.21 -7.00 2.00
C GLN A 210 -4.63 -6.96 0.60
N MET A 211 -3.61 -6.14 0.42
CA MET A 211 -2.96 -5.90 -0.86
C MET A 211 -1.46 -6.09 -0.78
N LYS A 212 -0.90 -6.77 -1.79
CA LYS A 212 0.53 -6.76 -2.06
C LYS A 212 0.88 -5.59 -2.96
N LEU A 213 1.87 -4.81 -2.56
CA LEU A 213 2.28 -3.59 -3.25
C LEU A 213 3.52 -3.86 -4.11
N PHE A 214 3.44 -3.43 -5.36
CA PHE A 214 4.53 -3.54 -6.33
C PHE A 214 4.85 -2.18 -6.91
N GLN A 215 6.12 -1.83 -6.98
CA GLN A 215 6.58 -0.66 -7.70
C GLN A 215 6.94 -1.01 -9.14
N PHE A 216 6.55 -0.15 -10.08
CA PHE A 216 7.09 -0.16 -11.43
C PHE A 216 8.49 0.43 -11.47
N LEU A 217 9.42 -0.34 -12.05
CA LEU A 217 10.74 0.12 -12.43
C LEU A 217 10.84 0.22 -13.94
N VAL A 218 11.12 1.43 -14.42
CA VAL A 218 11.56 1.70 -15.79
C VAL A 218 13.05 2.05 -15.67
N ARG A 219 13.91 1.37 -16.42
CA ARG A 219 15.35 1.65 -16.45
C ARG A 219 15.67 2.74 -17.46
#